data_AF-A0A8T5A1R9-F1
#
_entry.id   AF-A0A8T5A1R9-F1
#
_cell.length_a   1.000
_cell.length_b   1.000
_cell.length_c   1.000
_cell.angle_alpha   90.00
_cell.angle_beta   90.00
_cell.angle_gamma   90.00
#
_symmetry.space_group_name_H-M   'P 1'
#
loop_
_entity.id
_entity.type
_entity.pdbx_description
1 polymer ?
#
loop_
_entity_poly.entity_id
_entity_poly.type
_entity_poly.pdbx_seq_one_letter_code
_entity_poly.pdbx_strand_id
1 'polypeptide(L)'
;MNSKKNTVKISSFRARGLRTISYIILLASLLSIVNFLFGWSSRDAIPQILQPYSEMILAVNPYIIYIQAALVMALGYLIVNSLSNAVYAYMRRLTDHSTAATIKTVVWISGITILLVVVTSILSAGPWTALTVGSFGGLVVGFATQSVLSHFVAGIFIILTRPFKFGDVITVAGQTGIVKEMRIMHITLETKDGSTEILIPNGMIFTQIILKKRIIEATPIHSEEVESIRRMTETAG
;
A
#
# COMPACT_ATOMS: atom_id res chain seq x y z
N MET A 1 30.95 -22.04 14.35
CA MET A 1 30.82 -20.67 14.89
C MET A 1 29.59 -19.88 14.38
N ASN A 2 28.71 -20.46 13.55
CA ASN A 2 27.58 -19.73 12.92
C ASN A 2 26.24 -19.83 13.68
N SER A 3 26.08 -20.82 14.58
CA SER A 3 24.83 -21.05 15.33
C SER A 3 24.57 -20.00 16.43
N LYS A 4 25.61 -19.57 17.17
CA LYS A 4 25.49 -18.56 18.24
C LYS A 4 25.11 -17.17 17.73
N LYS A 5 25.45 -16.80 16.49
CA LYS A 5 25.07 -15.50 15.90
C LYS A 5 23.57 -15.43 15.59
N ASN A 6 22.95 -16.55 15.22
CA ASN A 6 21.53 -16.59 14.90
C ASN A 6 20.66 -16.57 16.16
N THR A 7 21.06 -17.22 17.26
CA THR A 7 20.29 -17.24 18.51
C THR A 7 20.23 -15.87 19.20
N VAL A 8 21.33 -15.11 19.20
CA VAL A 8 21.38 -13.73 19.74
C VAL A 8 20.56 -12.74 18.90
N LYS A 9 20.42 -12.98 17.60
CA LYS A 9 19.66 -12.11 16.68
C LYS A 9 18.15 -12.38 16.73
N ILE A 10 17.71 -13.56 17.17
CA ILE A 10 16.28 -13.92 17.32
C ILE A 10 15.70 -13.34 18.62
N SER A 11 16.47 -13.31 19.71
CA SER A 11 16.02 -12.74 21.00
C SER A 11 15.75 -11.24 20.93
N SER A 12 16.57 -10.48 20.19
CA SER A 12 16.37 -9.02 20.01
C SER A 12 15.12 -8.66 19.21
N PHE A 13 14.60 -9.57 18.37
CA PHE A 13 13.34 -9.36 17.63
C PHE A 13 12.12 -9.64 18.52
N ARG A 14 12.11 -10.77 19.24
CA ARG A 14 11.07 -11.04 20.27
C ARG A 14 11.02 -9.93 21.31
N ALA A 15 12.17 -9.40 21.73
CA ALA A 15 12.24 -8.31 22.70
C ALA A 15 11.58 -7.01 22.21
N ARG A 16 11.64 -6.69 20.91
CA ARG A 16 11.00 -5.47 20.36
C ARG A 16 9.50 -5.66 20.18
N GLY A 17 9.06 -6.82 19.69
CA GLY A 17 7.63 -7.15 19.61
C GLY A 17 6.96 -7.19 20.99
N LEU A 18 7.65 -7.76 21.99
CA LEU A 18 7.17 -7.76 23.38
C LEU A 18 6.95 -6.35 23.93
N ARG A 19 7.80 -5.38 23.61
CA ARG A 19 7.62 -3.99 24.07
C ARG A 19 6.33 -3.39 23.54
N THR A 20 6.05 -3.55 22.25
CA THR A 20 4.80 -3.04 21.65
C THR A 20 3.58 -3.65 22.34
N ILE A 21 3.58 -4.96 22.56
CA ILE A 21 2.51 -5.66 23.28
C ILE A 21 2.40 -5.13 24.71
N SER A 22 3.52 -4.96 25.41
CA SER A 22 3.52 -4.43 26.78
C SER A 22 2.95 -3.03 26.87
N TYR A 23 3.23 -2.15 25.89
CA TYR A 23 2.66 -0.81 25.85
C TYR A 23 1.17 -0.81 25.53
N ILE A 24 0.70 -1.71 24.66
CA ILE A 24 -0.73 -1.89 24.37
C ILE A 24 -1.47 -2.36 25.62
N ILE A 25 -0.93 -3.37 26.32
CA ILE A 25 -1.50 -3.88 27.57
C ILE A 25 -1.50 -2.79 28.63
N LEU A 26 -0.40 -2.06 28.77
CA LEU A 26 -0.28 -0.97 29.74
C LEU A 26 -1.29 0.15 29.46
N LEU A 27 -1.45 0.54 28.19
CA LEU A 27 -2.47 1.51 27.75
C LEU A 27 -3.89 1.03 28.05
N ALA A 28 -4.22 -0.20 27.68
CA ALA A 28 -5.54 -0.78 27.93
C ALA A 28 -5.87 -0.85 29.42
N SER A 29 -4.92 -1.32 30.24
CA SER A 29 -5.06 -1.37 31.70
C SER A 29 -5.26 0.02 32.30
N LEU A 30 -4.45 1.01 31.90
CA LEU A 30 -4.58 2.39 32.38
C LEU A 30 -5.92 3.01 32.00
N LEU A 31 -6.39 2.80 30.75
CA LEU A 31 -7.71 3.27 30.33
C LEU A 31 -8.84 2.59 31.11
N SER A 32 -8.75 1.27 31.33
CA SER A 32 -9.70 0.53 32.15
C SER A 32 -9.75 1.04 33.58
N ILE A 33 -8.60 1.34 34.18
CA ILE A 33 -8.52 1.90 35.54
C ILE A 33 -9.17 3.29 35.59
N VAL A 34 -8.84 4.17 34.64
CA VAL A 34 -9.45 5.51 34.56
C VAL A 34 -10.97 5.42 34.41
N ASN A 35 -11.45 4.53 33.53
CA ASN A 35 -12.89 4.34 33.32
C ASN A 35 -13.58 3.69 34.53
N PHE A 36 -12.92 2.78 35.24
CA PHE A 36 -13.47 2.17 36.45
C PHE A 36 -13.59 3.18 37.59
N LEU A 37 -12.58 4.03 37.77
CA LEU A 37 -12.54 5.03 38.84
C LEU A 37 -13.45 6.23 38.58
N PHE A 38 -13.61 6.64 37.31
CA PHE A 38 -14.25 7.91 36.96
C PHE A 38 -15.36 7.78 35.90
N GLY A 39 -15.70 6.57 35.45
CA GLY A 39 -16.75 6.34 34.44
C GLY A 39 -18.18 6.39 34.98
N TRP A 40 -18.36 6.80 36.24
CA TRP A 40 -19.70 6.96 36.84
C TRP A 40 -20.33 8.27 36.38
N SER A 41 -21.07 8.21 35.27
CA SER A 41 -21.72 9.38 34.67
C SER A 41 -23.03 9.83 35.33
N SER A 42 -23.54 9.10 36.33
CA SER A 42 -24.80 9.42 37.01
C SER A 42 -24.71 9.14 38.50
N ARG A 43 -25.40 9.93 39.35
CA ARG A 43 -25.37 9.77 40.81
C ARG A 43 -25.77 8.34 41.25
N ASP A 44 -26.72 7.73 40.53
CA ASP A 44 -27.21 6.38 40.83
C ASP A 44 -26.22 5.27 40.46
N ALA A 45 -25.24 5.58 39.60
CA ALA A 45 -24.17 4.66 39.23
C ALA A 45 -22.98 4.71 40.21
N ILE A 46 -22.96 5.68 41.13
CA ILE A 46 -21.89 5.81 42.14
C ILE A 46 -22.21 4.84 43.29
N PRO A 47 -21.27 3.95 43.67
CA PRO A 47 -21.44 3.05 44.81
C PRO A 47 -21.86 3.81 46.08
N GLN A 48 -22.75 3.23 46.90
CA GLN A 48 -23.27 3.89 48.12
C GLN A 48 -22.17 4.44 49.04
N ILE A 49 -21.03 3.77 49.14
CA ILE A 49 -19.87 4.20 49.95
C ILE A 49 -19.25 5.52 49.45
N LEU A 50 -19.46 5.89 48.18
CA LEU A 50 -18.91 7.07 47.52
C LEU A 50 -19.97 8.15 47.25
N GLN A 51 -21.25 7.89 47.51
CA GLN A 51 -22.31 8.88 47.35
C GLN A 51 -22.09 10.20 48.12
N PRO A 52 -21.48 10.22 49.32
CA PRO A 52 -21.13 11.47 50.00
C PRO A 52 -20.18 12.37 49.20
N TYR A 53 -19.38 11.80 48.29
CA TYR A 53 -18.43 12.51 47.44
C TYR A 53 -18.95 12.73 46.00
N SER A 54 -20.22 12.41 45.74
CA SER A 54 -20.81 12.44 44.39
C SER A 54 -20.67 13.78 43.69
N GLU A 55 -20.78 14.90 44.41
CA GLU A 55 -20.64 16.24 43.82
C GLU A 55 -19.21 16.54 43.37
N MET A 56 -18.21 16.11 44.16
CA MET A 56 -16.80 16.27 43.82
C MET A 56 -16.42 15.39 42.62
N ILE A 57 -16.96 14.16 42.56
CA ILE A 57 -16.72 13.23 41.44
C ILE A 57 -17.30 13.79 40.14
N LEU A 58 -18.54 14.27 40.18
CA LEU A 58 -19.20 14.84 38.99
C LEU A 58 -18.53 16.15 38.52
N ALA A 59 -17.96 16.93 39.43
CA ALA A 59 -17.19 18.13 39.07
C ALA A 59 -15.90 17.82 38.30
N VAL A 60 -15.27 16.65 38.54
CA VAL A 60 -14.03 16.23 37.86
C VAL A 60 -14.30 15.50 36.55
N ASN A 61 -15.49 14.91 36.38
CA ASN A 61 -15.88 14.15 35.18
C ASN A 61 -15.55 14.82 33.82
N PRO A 62 -15.84 16.13 33.59
CA PRO A 62 -15.50 16.76 32.31
C PRO A 62 -13.98 16.82 32.02
N TYR A 63 -13.12 16.72 33.05
CA TYR A 63 -11.67 16.75 32.87
C TYR A 63 -11.07 15.38 32.52
N ILE A 64 -11.80 14.28 32.76
CA ILE A 64 -11.34 12.90 32.52
C ILE A 64 -11.01 12.67 31.04
N ILE A 65 -11.76 13.31 30.14
CA ILE A 65 -11.55 13.19 28.69
C ILE A 65 -10.17 13.68 28.25
N TYR A 66 -9.65 14.75 28.87
CA TYR A 66 -8.32 15.28 28.59
C TYR A 66 -7.23 14.36 29.13
N ILE A 67 -7.46 13.75 30.29
CA ILE A 67 -6.53 12.76 30.87
C ILE A 67 -6.45 11.53 29.96
N GLN A 68 -7.58 11.02 29.48
CA GLN A 68 -7.62 9.90 28.53
C GLN A 68 -6.92 10.25 27.21
N ALA A 69 -7.20 11.42 26.64
CA ALA A 69 -6.55 11.89 25.43
C ALA A 69 -5.02 11.99 25.58
N ALA A 70 -4.54 12.57 26.69
CA ALA A 70 -3.12 12.69 26.99
C ALA A 70 -2.44 11.32 27.15
N LEU A 71 -3.12 10.39 27.82
CA LEU A 71 -2.64 9.03 28.07
C LEU A 71 -2.55 8.22 26.78
N VAL A 72 -3.58 8.30 25.93
CA VAL A 72 -3.58 7.70 24.59
C VAL A 72 -2.50 8.32 23.73
N MET A 73 -2.32 9.64 23.75
CA MET A 73 -1.27 10.31 22.97
C MET A 73 0.13 9.86 23.40
N ALA A 74 0.41 9.84 24.71
CA ALA A 74 1.72 9.47 25.24
C ALA A 74 2.06 7.99 24.96
N LEU A 75 1.18 7.07 25.34
CA LEU A 75 1.42 5.64 25.15
C LEU A 75 1.27 5.21 23.70
N GLY A 76 0.31 5.79 22.96
CA GLY A 76 0.14 5.58 21.54
C GLY A 76 1.38 5.95 20.74
N TYR A 77 2.04 7.08 21.07
CA TYR A 77 3.30 7.46 20.45
C TYR A 77 4.40 6.40 20.68
N LEU A 78 4.51 5.88 21.92
CA LEU A 78 5.46 4.80 22.24
C LEU A 78 5.16 3.51 21.48
N ILE A 79 3.88 3.15 21.34
CA ILE A 79 3.42 2.00 20.56
C ILE A 79 3.83 2.17 19.10
N VAL A 80 3.50 3.30 18.47
CA VAL A 80 3.81 3.59 17.06
C VAL A 80 5.31 3.55 16.80
N ASN A 81 6.12 4.18 17.66
CA ASN A 81 7.57 4.17 17.52
C ASN A 81 8.15 2.76 17.72
N SER A 82 7.68 2.01 18.72
CA SER A 82 8.11 0.63 18.95
C SER A 82 7.75 -0.28 17.76
N LEU A 83 6.52 -0.17 17.25
CA LEU A 83 6.03 -0.92 16.10
C LEU A 83 6.86 -0.60 14.84
N SER A 84 7.06 0.68 14.55
CA SER A 84 7.84 1.12 13.38
C SER A 84 9.28 0.59 13.44
N ASN A 85 9.91 0.59 14.62
CA ASN A 85 11.24 0.03 14.82
C ASN A 85 11.27 -1.51 14.74
N ALA A 86 10.19 -2.19 15.13
CA ALA A 86 10.04 -3.63 14.95
C ALA A 86 9.91 -4.00 13.47
N VAL A 87 9.08 -3.28 12.72
CA VAL A 87 8.95 -3.44 11.25
C VAL A 87 10.27 -3.18 10.56
N TYR A 88 10.97 -2.09 10.91
CA TYR A 88 12.31 -1.81 10.37
C TYR A 88 13.28 -2.97 10.61
N ALA A 89 13.32 -3.51 11.83
CA ALA A 89 14.21 -4.62 12.18
C ALA A 89 13.89 -5.91 11.40
N TYR A 90 12.61 -6.13 11.08
CA TYR A 90 12.16 -7.22 10.23
C TYR A 90 12.58 -6.98 8.77
N MET A 91 12.25 -5.81 8.21
CA MET A 91 12.52 -5.47 6.82
C MET A 91 14.02 -5.42 6.49
N ARG A 92 14.87 -4.98 7.42
CA ARG A 92 16.34 -5.02 7.23
C ARG A 92 16.91 -6.43 7.04
N ARG A 93 16.13 -7.49 7.26
CA ARG A 93 16.53 -8.87 6.97
C ARG A 93 16.16 -9.32 5.55
N LEU A 94 15.19 -8.64 4.94
CA LEU A 94 14.62 -8.99 3.64
C LEU A 94 15.09 -8.03 2.53
N THR A 95 15.44 -6.79 2.87
CA THR A 95 15.79 -5.74 1.92
C THR A 95 16.99 -4.90 2.38
N ASP A 96 17.49 -4.08 1.46
CA ASP A 96 18.52 -3.08 1.65
C ASP A 96 18.13 -1.99 2.69
N HIS A 97 19.08 -1.12 3.01
CA HIS A 97 18.87 -0.11 4.05
C HIS A 97 17.83 0.94 3.65
N SER A 98 17.88 1.39 2.40
CA SER A 98 17.03 2.47 1.90
C SER A 98 15.56 2.03 1.93
N THR A 99 15.27 0.87 1.35
CA THR A 99 13.89 0.35 1.30
C THR A 99 13.32 0.09 2.69
N ALA A 100 14.09 -0.51 3.59
CA ALA A 100 13.64 -0.75 4.96
C ALA A 100 13.37 0.55 5.73
N ALA A 101 14.18 1.60 5.51
CA ALA A 101 13.98 2.91 6.11
C ALA A 101 12.70 3.58 5.56
N THR A 102 12.45 3.50 4.26
CA THR A 102 11.20 3.99 3.65
C THR A 102 9.98 3.31 4.24
N ILE A 103 10.00 1.97 4.36
CA ILE A 103 8.89 1.22 4.97
C ILE A 103 8.68 1.65 6.44
N LYS A 104 9.76 1.85 7.21
CA LYS A 104 9.67 2.37 8.58
C LYS A 104 8.94 3.72 8.60
N THR A 105 9.33 4.64 7.73
CA THR A 105 8.74 5.99 7.66
C THR A 105 7.25 5.92 7.32
N VAL A 106 6.87 5.07 6.36
CA VAL A 106 5.45 4.87 5.98
C VAL A 106 4.64 4.31 7.16
N VAL A 107 5.15 3.31 7.86
CA VAL A 107 4.49 2.74 9.06
C VAL A 107 4.40 3.75 10.19
N TRP A 108 5.43 4.57 10.38
CA TRP A 108 5.44 5.59 11.42
C TRP A 108 4.43 6.71 11.12
N ILE A 109 4.44 7.26 9.91
CA ILE A 109 3.49 8.31 9.49
C ILE A 109 2.05 7.79 9.61
N SER A 110 1.75 6.62 9.05
CA SER A 110 0.41 6.03 9.14
C SER A 110 -0.02 5.78 10.58
N GLY A 111 0.87 5.28 11.43
CA GLY A 111 0.61 5.09 12.86
C GLY A 111 0.31 6.40 13.60
N ILE A 112 1.06 7.47 13.32
CA ILE A 112 0.80 8.81 13.88
C ILE A 112 -0.53 9.37 13.38
N THR A 113 -0.86 9.21 12.10
CA THR A 113 -2.16 9.64 11.55
C THR A 113 -3.31 8.94 12.28
N ILE A 114 -3.25 7.62 12.45
CA ILE A 114 -4.27 6.86 13.19
C ILE A 114 -4.36 7.35 14.64
N LEU A 115 -3.22 7.56 15.30
CA LEU A 115 -3.19 8.06 16.67
C LEU A 115 -3.88 9.43 16.81
N LEU A 116 -3.62 10.36 15.89
CA LEU A 116 -4.27 11.67 15.90
C LEU A 116 -5.78 11.55 15.71
N VAL A 117 -6.24 10.68 14.81
CA VAL A 117 -7.66 10.40 14.58
C VAL A 117 -8.34 9.86 15.85
N VAL A 118 -7.67 8.97 16.58
CA VAL A 118 -8.18 8.44 17.86
C VAL A 118 -8.26 9.53 18.92
N VAL A 119 -7.21 10.36 19.06
CA VAL A 119 -7.20 11.43 20.07
C VAL A 119 -8.25 12.50 19.77
N THR A 120 -8.45 12.90 18.51
CA THR A 120 -9.50 13.86 18.14
C THR A 120 -10.90 13.28 18.35
N SER A 121 -11.08 11.96 18.19
CA SER A 121 -12.33 11.28 18.52
C SER A 121 -12.66 11.38 20.01
N ILE A 122 -11.64 11.26 20.88
CA ILE A 122 -11.80 11.36 22.34
C ILE A 122 -12.19 12.80 22.73
N LEU A 123 -11.55 13.84 22.16
CA LEU A 123 -11.74 15.24 22.57
C LEU A 123 -13.05 15.90 22.09
N SER A 124 -14.15 15.16 21.98
CA SER A 124 -15.51 15.71 21.73
C SER A 124 -15.79 16.30 20.35
N ALA A 125 -14.91 16.10 19.38
CA ALA A 125 -15.27 16.34 17.98
C ALA A 125 -16.23 15.21 17.47
N GLY A 126 -16.32 14.11 18.23
CA GLY A 126 -17.18 12.97 17.95
C GLY A 126 -16.58 12.05 16.88
N PRO A 127 -17.07 10.81 16.76
CA PRO A 127 -16.59 9.89 15.72
C PRO A 127 -16.69 10.51 14.31
N TRP A 128 -17.69 11.36 14.08
CA TRP A 128 -17.94 12.00 12.80
C TRP A 128 -16.83 12.95 12.33
N THR A 129 -16.24 13.78 13.19
CA THR A 129 -15.14 14.67 12.76
C THR A 129 -13.86 13.91 12.50
N ALA A 130 -13.59 12.88 13.30
CA ALA A 130 -12.46 11.98 13.11
C ALA A 130 -12.59 11.23 11.77
N LEU A 131 -13.80 10.77 11.45
CA LEU A 131 -14.14 10.21 10.14
C LEU A 131 -13.97 11.24 9.02
N THR A 132 -14.38 12.49 9.20
CA THR A 132 -14.23 13.56 8.19
C THR A 132 -12.76 13.85 7.89
N VAL A 133 -11.93 14.06 8.92
CA VAL A 133 -10.48 14.30 8.74
C VAL A 133 -9.79 13.07 8.14
N GLY A 134 -10.14 11.88 8.62
CA GLY A 134 -9.64 10.62 8.08
C GLY A 134 -10.04 10.41 6.61
N SER A 135 -11.26 10.79 6.23
CA SER A 135 -11.77 10.67 4.86
C SER A 135 -11.00 11.59 3.91
N PHE A 136 -10.79 12.85 4.29
CA PHE A 136 -9.99 13.78 3.50
C PHE A 136 -8.55 13.28 3.34
N GLY A 137 -7.92 12.81 4.43
CA GLY A 137 -6.60 12.21 4.38
C GLY A 137 -6.54 10.99 3.46
N GLY A 138 -7.55 10.12 3.51
CA GLY A 138 -7.68 8.95 2.64
C GLY A 138 -7.81 9.33 1.16
N LEU A 139 -8.58 10.36 0.83
CA LEU A 139 -8.69 10.89 -0.54
C LEU A 139 -7.34 11.42 -1.05
N VAL A 140 -6.62 12.20 -0.25
CA VAL A 140 -5.30 12.74 -0.62
C VAL A 140 -4.30 11.62 -0.88
N VAL A 141 -4.24 10.60 0.00
CA VAL A 141 -3.37 9.43 -0.19
C VAL A 141 -3.80 8.62 -1.43
N GLY A 142 -5.10 8.49 -1.66
CA GLY A 142 -5.68 7.85 -2.85
C GLY A 142 -5.23 8.54 -4.14
N PHE A 143 -5.37 9.86 -4.22
CA PHE A 143 -4.89 10.63 -5.38
C PHE A 143 -3.38 10.56 -5.55
N ALA A 144 -2.60 10.60 -4.47
CA ALA A 144 -1.15 10.45 -4.53
C ALA A 144 -0.72 9.07 -5.07
N THR A 145 -1.48 8.02 -4.77
CA THR A 145 -1.15 6.63 -5.16
C THR A 145 -1.79 6.21 -6.49
N GLN A 146 -2.72 7.00 -7.03
CA GLN A 146 -3.54 6.66 -8.18
C GLN A 146 -2.71 6.19 -9.39
N SER A 147 -1.60 6.86 -9.69
CA SER A 147 -0.72 6.50 -10.82
C SER A 147 -0.06 5.12 -10.65
N VAL A 148 0.47 4.83 -9.46
CA VAL A 148 1.10 3.54 -9.15
C VAL A 148 0.08 2.40 -9.23
N LEU A 149 -1.12 2.63 -8.70
CA LEU A 149 -2.21 1.65 -8.79
C LEU A 149 -2.66 1.40 -10.24
N SER A 150 -2.73 2.46 -11.06
CA SER A 150 -3.05 2.36 -12.48
C SER A 150 -2.06 1.46 -13.21
N HIS A 151 -0.75 1.64 -12.99
CA HIS A 151 0.28 0.78 -13.58
C HIS A 151 0.18 -0.68 -13.11
N PHE A 152 -0.11 -0.90 -11.82
CA PHE A 152 -0.27 -2.24 -11.26
C PHE A 152 -1.46 -3.00 -11.89
N VAL A 153 -2.64 -2.36 -11.91
CA VAL A 153 -3.85 -2.95 -12.48
C VAL A 153 -3.69 -3.22 -13.97
N ALA A 154 -3.08 -2.27 -14.68
CA ALA A 154 -2.72 -2.43 -16.09
C ALA A 154 -1.81 -3.65 -16.32
N GLY A 155 -0.78 -3.82 -15.51
CA GLY A 155 0.12 -4.98 -15.60
C GLY A 155 -0.60 -6.31 -15.40
N ILE A 156 -1.45 -6.42 -14.36
CA ILE A 156 -2.26 -7.63 -14.13
C ILE A 156 -3.14 -7.91 -15.34
N PHE A 157 -3.83 -6.90 -15.87
CA PHE A 157 -4.72 -7.08 -17.00
C PHE A 157 -3.98 -7.52 -18.27
N ILE A 158 -2.81 -6.95 -18.56
CA ILE A 158 -1.98 -7.36 -19.70
C ILE A 158 -1.57 -8.83 -19.57
N ILE A 159 -1.19 -9.28 -18.37
CA ILE A 159 -0.80 -10.67 -18.12
C ILE A 159 -1.99 -11.62 -18.31
N LEU A 160 -3.20 -11.21 -17.90
CA LEU A 160 -4.43 -12.00 -18.02
C LEU A 160 -4.93 -12.08 -19.47
N THR A 161 -5.01 -10.95 -20.16
CA THR A 161 -5.58 -10.86 -21.52
C THR A 161 -4.57 -11.18 -22.62
N ARG A 162 -3.27 -11.05 -22.33
CA ARG A 162 -2.14 -11.28 -23.25
C ARG A 162 -2.38 -10.73 -24.66
N PRO A 163 -2.65 -9.41 -24.82
CA PRO A 163 -2.92 -8.81 -26.14
C PRO A 163 -1.72 -8.94 -27.09
N PHE A 164 -0.51 -9.03 -26.53
CA PHE A 164 0.74 -9.34 -27.21
C PHE A 164 1.56 -10.35 -26.37
N LYS A 165 2.50 -11.02 -27.02
CA LYS A 165 3.36 -12.05 -26.44
C LYS A 165 4.81 -11.58 -26.41
N PHE A 166 5.63 -12.25 -25.61
CA PHE A 166 7.08 -12.12 -25.69
C PHE A 166 7.57 -12.33 -27.12
N GLY A 167 8.46 -11.46 -27.59
CA GLY A 167 8.97 -11.47 -28.96
C GLY A 167 8.11 -10.73 -30.00
N ASP A 168 6.88 -10.30 -29.66
CA ASP A 168 6.10 -9.47 -30.57
C ASP A 168 6.77 -8.10 -30.79
N VAL A 169 6.74 -7.60 -32.03
CA VAL A 169 7.14 -6.21 -32.33
C VAL A 169 5.93 -5.30 -32.16
N ILE A 170 6.03 -4.38 -31.22
CA ILE A 170 4.97 -3.41 -30.93
C ILE A 170 5.50 -1.98 -30.97
N THR A 171 4.61 -1.05 -31.31
CA THR A 171 4.84 0.39 -31.19
C THR A 171 3.88 0.97 -30.17
N VAL A 172 4.40 1.66 -29.15
CA VAL A 172 3.63 2.32 -28.10
C VAL A 172 4.21 3.71 -27.88
N ALA A 173 3.36 4.74 -27.83
CA ALA A 173 3.77 6.14 -27.66
C ALA A 173 4.87 6.58 -28.66
N GLY A 174 4.81 6.09 -29.91
CA GLY A 174 5.79 6.40 -30.96
C GLY A 174 7.11 5.64 -30.89
N GLN A 175 7.34 4.82 -29.85
CA GLN A 175 8.54 4.00 -29.69
C GLN A 175 8.27 2.57 -30.15
N THR A 176 9.13 2.02 -31.01
CA THR A 176 8.98 0.67 -31.58
C THR A 176 10.07 -0.26 -31.07
N GLY A 177 9.68 -1.43 -30.56
CA GLY A 177 10.64 -2.44 -30.09
C GLY A 177 10.03 -3.83 -29.99
N ILE A 178 10.88 -4.80 -29.68
CA ILE A 178 10.52 -6.19 -29.43
C ILE A 178 10.21 -6.34 -27.93
N VAL A 179 9.11 -7.01 -27.58
CA VAL A 179 8.74 -7.25 -26.18
C VAL A 179 9.72 -8.23 -25.55
N LYS A 180 10.56 -7.74 -24.62
CA LYS A 180 11.59 -8.51 -23.91
C LYS A 180 11.10 -9.01 -22.56
N GLU A 181 10.58 -8.12 -21.73
CA GLU A 181 10.11 -8.45 -20.38
C GLU A 181 8.76 -7.79 -20.07
N MET A 182 7.86 -8.49 -19.38
CA MET A 182 6.62 -7.92 -18.85
C MET A 182 6.66 -7.98 -17.32
N ARG A 183 6.86 -6.83 -16.67
CA ARG A 183 6.82 -6.69 -15.21
C ARG A 183 5.47 -6.12 -14.78
N ILE A 184 5.21 -6.17 -13.48
CA ILE A 184 3.93 -5.72 -12.90
C ILE A 184 3.66 -4.23 -13.16
N MET A 185 4.69 -3.38 -13.18
CA MET A 185 4.53 -1.92 -13.31
C MET A 185 4.91 -1.38 -14.70
N HIS A 186 5.73 -2.10 -15.45
CA HIS A 186 6.19 -1.67 -16.77
C HIS A 186 6.52 -2.88 -17.66
N ILE A 187 6.62 -2.63 -18.95
CA ILE A 187 7.12 -3.56 -19.94
C ILE A 187 8.43 -3.01 -20.49
N THR A 188 9.37 -3.92 -20.74
CA THR A 188 10.65 -3.60 -21.35
C THR A 188 10.58 -3.98 -22.82
N LEU A 189 10.71 -2.98 -23.68
CA LEU A 189 10.93 -3.18 -25.11
C LEU A 189 12.42 -3.06 -25.42
N GLU A 190 12.91 -3.87 -26.34
CA GLU A 190 14.25 -3.77 -26.87
C GLU A 190 14.20 -3.23 -28.29
N THR A 191 14.96 -2.18 -28.57
CA THR A 191 15.05 -1.61 -29.92
C THR A 191 15.65 -2.64 -30.88
N LYS A 192 15.33 -2.56 -32.18
CA LYS A 192 15.77 -3.56 -33.17
C LYS A 192 17.29 -3.73 -33.28
N ASP A 193 18.04 -2.68 -32.99
CA ASP A 193 19.50 -2.64 -32.96
C ASP A 193 20.09 -3.17 -31.64
N GLY A 194 19.25 -3.47 -30.63
CA GLY A 194 19.66 -3.98 -29.32
C GLY A 194 20.40 -2.96 -28.45
N SER A 195 20.46 -1.69 -28.86
CA SER A 195 21.27 -0.67 -28.19
C SER A 195 20.61 -0.07 -26.95
N THR A 196 19.28 -0.16 -26.86
CA THR A 196 18.47 0.57 -25.87
C THR A 196 17.32 -0.30 -25.35
N GLU A 197 17.13 -0.28 -24.04
CA GLU A 197 15.94 -0.81 -23.38
C GLU A 197 14.95 0.33 -23.10
N ILE A 198 13.73 0.21 -23.62
CA ILE A 198 12.65 1.18 -23.48
C ILE A 198 11.68 0.67 -22.42
N LEU A 199 11.62 1.37 -21.30
CA LEU A 199 10.75 1.06 -20.16
C LEU A 199 9.42 1.78 -20.32
N ILE A 200 8.36 1.04 -20.61
CA ILE A 200 7.01 1.58 -20.81
C ILE A 200 6.15 1.23 -19.60
N PRO A 201 5.77 2.22 -18.76
CA PRO A 201 4.79 2.03 -17.70
C PRO A 201 3.50 1.40 -18.22
N ASN A 202 3.03 0.35 -17.55
CA ASN A 202 1.90 -0.45 -18.03
C ASN A 202 0.62 0.38 -18.19
N GLY A 203 0.44 1.40 -17.35
CA GLY A 203 -0.73 2.30 -17.45
C GLY A 203 -0.79 3.07 -18.77
N MET A 204 0.34 3.33 -19.43
CA MET A 204 0.34 3.97 -20.75
C MET A 204 -0.19 3.05 -21.85
N ILE A 205 -0.08 1.73 -21.70
CA ILE A 205 -0.54 0.78 -22.72
C ILE A 205 -2.06 0.84 -22.89
N PHE A 206 -2.81 1.23 -21.85
CA PHE A 206 -4.27 1.36 -21.92
C PHE A 206 -4.73 2.72 -22.46
N THR A 207 -3.91 3.75 -22.31
CA THR A 207 -4.27 5.11 -22.73
C THR A 207 -3.75 5.46 -24.12
N GLN A 208 -2.80 4.68 -24.64
CA GLN A 208 -2.13 4.92 -25.91
C GLN A 208 -2.52 3.88 -26.96
N ILE A 209 -2.37 4.27 -28.23
CA ILE A 209 -2.56 3.37 -29.38
C ILE A 209 -1.40 2.37 -29.43
N ILE A 210 -1.72 1.09 -29.55
CA ILE A 210 -0.76 0.00 -29.71
C ILE A 210 -0.80 -0.48 -31.15
N LEU A 211 0.32 -0.36 -31.87
CA LEU A 211 0.47 -0.98 -33.19
C LEU A 211 1.21 -2.30 -33.03
N LYS A 212 0.57 -3.39 -33.45
CA LYS A 212 1.18 -4.73 -33.48
C LYS A 212 1.52 -5.10 -34.92
N LYS A 213 2.78 -5.37 -35.22
CA LYS A 213 3.16 -5.84 -36.55
C LYS A 213 2.77 -7.32 -36.72
N ARG A 214 1.90 -7.62 -37.70
CA ARG A 214 1.60 -9.00 -38.10
C ARG A 214 2.52 -9.40 -39.25
N ILE A 215 3.19 -10.54 -39.16
CA ILE A 215 3.86 -11.13 -40.32
C ILE A 215 2.75 -11.66 -41.21
N ILE A 216 2.52 -11.01 -42.35
CA ILE A 216 1.66 -11.55 -43.39
C ILE A 216 2.57 -12.47 -44.20
N GLU A 217 2.49 -13.77 -43.97
CA GLU A 217 2.99 -14.73 -44.96
C GLU A 217 2.22 -14.44 -46.25
N ALA A 218 2.92 -14.07 -47.32
CA ALA A 218 2.29 -13.91 -48.61
C ALA A 218 1.62 -15.25 -48.94
N THR A 219 0.28 -15.26 -49.02
CA THR A 219 -0.45 -16.42 -49.55
C THR A 219 0.23 -16.80 -50.86
N PRO A 220 0.82 -18.00 -50.98
CA PRO A 220 1.39 -18.40 -52.26
C PRO A 220 0.20 -18.43 -53.22
N ILE A 221 0.18 -17.51 -54.18
CA ILE A 221 -0.77 -17.58 -55.28
C ILE A 221 -0.58 -18.98 -55.84
N HIS A 222 -1.61 -19.82 -55.76
CA HIS A 222 -1.54 -21.17 -56.30
C HIS A 222 -1.02 -21.01 -57.73
N SER A 223 0.04 -21.73 -58.07
CA SER A 223 0.66 -21.64 -59.39
C SER A 223 -0.36 -21.84 -60.52
N GLU A 224 -1.48 -22.52 -60.25
CA GLU A 224 -2.63 -22.65 -61.14
C GLU A 224 -3.34 -21.31 -61.47
N GLU A 225 -3.43 -20.38 -60.52
CA GLU A 225 -4.07 -19.07 -60.73
C GLU A 225 -3.13 -18.12 -61.51
N VAL A 226 -1.82 -18.23 -61.28
CA VAL A 226 -0.81 -17.52 -62.08
C VAL A 226 -0.76 -18.07 -63.51
N GLU A 227 -0.81 -19.40 -63.68
CA GLU A 227 -0.78 -20.05 -64.98
C GLU A 227 -2.09 -19.85 -65.76
N SER A 228 -3.24 -19.78 -65.09
CA SER A 228 -4.53 -19.50 -65.75
C SER A 228 -4.60 -18.05 -66.25
N ILE A 229 -4.14 -17.08 -65.45
CA ILE A 229 -4.01 -15.67 -65.86
C ILE A 229 -3.03 -15.53 -67.02
N ARG A 230 -1.90 -16.25 -66.98
CA ARG A 230 -0.92 -16.27 -68.08
C ARG A 230 -1.48 -16.86 -69.37
N ARG A 231 -2.24 -17.96 -69.29
CA ARG A 231 -2.93 -18.53 -70.47
C ARG A 231 -3.98 -17.58 -71.02
N MET A 232 -4.72 -16.88 -70.16
CA MET A 232 -5.72 -15.90 -70.60
C MET A 232 -5.10 -14.72 -71.36
N THR A 233 -3.94 -14.24 -70.95
CA THR A 233 -3.21 -13.19 -71.69
C THR A 233 -2.54 -13.69 -72.97
N GLU A 234 -2.04 -14.93 -73.00
CA GLU A 234 -1.49 -15.55 -74.22
C GLU A 234 -2.56 -15.88 -75.28
N THR A 235 -3.83 -16.05 -74.89
CA THR A 235 -4.94 -16.31 -75.84
C THR A 235 -5.62 -15.04 -76.34
N ALA A 236 -5.29 -13.87 -75.77
CA ALA A 236 -5.94 -12.58 -76.07
C ALA A 236 -5.08 -11.62 -76.93
N GLY A 237 -3.87 -12.04 -77.34
CA GLY A 237 -2.99 -11.32 -78.28
C GLY A 237 -2.89 -12.06 -79.60
#